data_AF-A0A523W9E9-F1
#
_entry.id   AF-A0A523W9E9-F1
#
_cell.length_a   1.000
_cell.length_b   1.000
_cell.length_c   1.000
_cell.angle_alpha   90.00
_cell.angle_beta   90.00
_cell.angle_gamma   90.00
#
_symmetry.space_group_name_H-M   'P 1'
#
loop_
_entity.id
_entity.type
_entity.pdbx_description
1 polymer ?
#
loop_
_entity_poly.entity_id
_entity_poly.type
_entity_poly.pdbx_seq_one_letter_code
_entity_poly.pdbx_strand_id
1 'polypeptide(L)' 'MIDKKARNLLGTILESFGPAGFERETATIIKRHVKKYADKVTTDKLGSVIF' A
#
# COMPACT_ATOMS: atom_id res chain seq x y z
N MET A 1 -12.52 -0.35 -20.11
CA MET A 1 -11.16 0.21 -20.00
C MET A 1 -10.76 0.22 -18.53
N ILE A 2 -9.59 -0.33 -18.15
CA ILE A 2 -9.15 -0.32 -16.75
C ILE A 2 -8.76 1.11 -16.35
N ASP A 3 -9.18 1.56 -15.16
CA ASP A 3 -8.83 2.86 -14.60
C ASP A 3 -7.30 3.06 -14.53
N LYS A 4 -6.82 4.20 -15.03
CA LYS A 4 -5.38 4.49 -15.14
C LYS A 4 -4.71 4.54 -13.76
N LYS A 5 -5.42 5.05 -12.75
CA LYS A 5 -4.88 5.19 -11.39
C LYS A 5 -4.78 3.83 -10.69
N ALA A 6 -5.76 2.95 -10.86
CA ALA A 6 -5.73 1.57 -10.38
C ALA A 6 -4.58 0.78 -11.03
N ARG A 7 -4.41 0.88 -12.36
CA ARG A 7 -3.32 0.22 -13.09
C ARG A 7 -1.94 0.70 -12.65
N ASN A 8 -1.76 2.01 -12.47
CA ASN A 8 -0.49 2.55 -11.98
C ASN A 8 -0.18 2.09 -10.54
N LEU A 9 -1.18 2.10 -9.65
CA LEU A 9 -1.02 1.59 -8.29
C LEU A 9 -0.60 0.12 -8.30
N LEU A 10 -1.28 -0.70 -9.10
CA LEU A 10 -0.96 -2.13 -9.23
C LEU A 10 0.50 -2.33 -9.66
N GLY A 11 0.95 -1.63 -10.70
CA GLY A 11 2.36 -1.70 -11.15
C GLY A 11 3.34 -1.35 -10.02
N THR A 12 3.11 -0.23 -9.33
CA THR A 12 3.96 0.19 -8.20
C THR A 12 4.00 -0.83 -7.07
N ILE A 13 2.89 -1.52 -6.76
CA ILE A 13 2.87 -2.57 -5.72
C ILE A 13 3.64 -3.80 -6.19
N LEU A 14 3.41 -4.26 -7.43
CA LEU A 14 4.05 -5.46 -7.98
C LEU A 14 5.57 -5.30 -8.13
N GLU A 15 6.04 -4.09 -8.39
CA GLU A 15 7.48 -3.79 -8.55
C GLU A 15 8.18 -3.45 -7.22
N SER A 16 7.42 -3.32 -6.11
CA SER A 16 7.99 -3.00 -4.79
C SER A 16 8.64 -4.21 -4.13
N PHE A 17 9.70 -3.98 -3.35
CA PHE A 17 10.29 -5.02 -2.52
C PHE A 17 9.43 -5.24 -1.27
N GLY A 18 8.84 -6.43 -1.14
CA GLY A 18 8.02 -6.76 0.02
C GLY A 18 7.75 -8.26 0.20
N PRO A 19 8.78 -9.13 0.25
CA PRO A 19 8.57 -10.51 0.68
C PRO A 19 8.10 -10.54 2.14
N ALA A 20 7.58 -11.70 2.57
CA ALA A 20 7.08 -11.90 3.92
C ALA A 20 8.11 -11.45 4.99
N GLY A 21 7.72 -10.51 5.86
CA GLY A 21 8.57 -9.90 6.89
C GLY A 21 9.39 -8.68 6.46
N PHE A 22 9.33 -8.27 5.19
CA PHE A 22 10.03 -7.10 4.63
C PHE A 22 9.11 -6.14 3.86
N GLU A 23 7.81 -6.13 4.17
CA GLU A 23 6.75 -5.41 3.45
C GLU A 23 6.79 -3.88 3.64
N ARG A 24 7.89 -3.32 4.16
CA ARG A 24 7.98 -1.90 4.53
C ARG A 24 7.76 -0.97 3.34
N GLU A 25 8.27 -1.33 2.16
CA GLU A 25 8.08 -0.54 0.94
C GLU A 25 6.62 -0.58 0.48
N THR A 26 6.08 -1.79 0.32
CA THR A 26 4.68 -2.02 -0.05
C THR A 26 3.72 -1.32 0.92
N ALA A 27 3.93 -1.47 2.23
CA ALA A 27 3.13 -0.82 3.27
C ALA A 27 3.18 0.72 3.15
N THR A 28 4.33 1.29 2.79
CA THR A 28 4.49 2.74 2.58
C THR A 28 3.69 3.22 1.37
N ILE A 29 3.71 2.46 0.27
CA ILE A 29 2.92 2.74 -0.95
C ILE A 29 1.42 2.73 -0.62
N ILE A 30 0.94 1.70 0.08
CA ILE A 30 -0.46 1.57 0.48
C ILE A 30 -0.88 2.71 1.40
N LYS A 31 -0.13 2.99 2.47
CA LYS A 31 -0.42 4.09 3.40
C LYS A 31 -0.60 5.43 2.68
N ARG A 32 0.30 5.74 1.73
CA ARG A 32 0.21 6.96 0.93
C ARG A 32 -1.04 6.98 0.05
N HIS A 33 -1.40 5.85 -0.54
CA HIS A 33 -2.55 5.76 -1.42
C HIS A 33 -3.88 5.93 -0.68
N VAL A 34 -4.03 5.28 0.48
CA VAL A 34 -5.29 5.20 1.25
C VAL A 34 -5.57 6.43 2.11
N LYS A 35 -4.55 7.26 2.42
CA LYS A 35 -4.70 8.47 3.25
C LYS A 35 -5.78 9.46 2.79
N LYS A 36 -6.12 9.48 1.49
CA LYS A 36 -7.16 10.36 0.93
C LYS A 36 -8.58 9.79 1.03
N TYR A 37 -8.71 8.55 1.52
CA TYR A 37 -9.96 7.81 1.60
C TYR A 37 -10.34 7.41 3.04
N ALA A 38 -9.39 7.50 3.97
CA ALA A 38 -9.55 7.08 5.36
C ALA A 38 -9.21 8.21 6.32
N ASP A 39 -10.01 8.38 7.37
CA ASP A 39 -9.77 9.37 8.44
C ASP A 39 -8.51 9.04 9.25
N LYS A 40 -8.17 7.75 9.37
CA LYS A 40 -7.02 7.27 10.14
C LYS A 40 -6.36 6.09 9.45
N VAL A 41 -5.03 6.11 9.38
CA VAL A 41 -4.22 4.99 8.89
C VAL A 41 -3.25 4.57 10.01
N THR A 42 -3.26 3.29 10.37
CA THR A 42 -2.43 2.73 11.45
C THR A 42 -1.67 1.49 11.00
N THR A 43 -0.82 0.96 11.87
CA THR A 43 -0.07 -0.28 11.64
C THR A 43 -0.04 -1.09 12.92
N ASP A 44 -0.29 -2.39 12.81
CA ASP A 44 -0.16 -3.30 13.94
C ASP A 44 1.32 -3.65 14.20
N LYS A 45 1.57 -4.53 15.17
CA LYS A 45 2.93 -4.97 15.53
C LYS A 45 3.58 -5.88 14.48
N LEU A 46 2.81 -6.42 13.54
CA LEU A 46 3.30 -7.31 12.48
C LEU A 46 3.55 -6.56 11.17
N GLY A 47 3.14 -5.30 11.06
CA GLY A 47 3.34 -4.48 9.88
C GLY A 47 2.10 -4.33 8.99
N SER A 48 0.96 -4.91 9.37
CA SER A 48 -0.29 -4.80 8.61
C SER A 48 -0.78 -3.36 8.58
N VAL A 49 -1.16 -2.86 7.41
CA VAL A 49 -1.72 -1.51 7.26
C VAL A 49 -3.24 -1.56 7.45
N ILE A 50 -3.75 -0.78 8.40
CA ILE A 50 -5.18 -0.68 8.73
C ILE A 50 -5.64 0.74 8.39
N PHE A 51 -6.68 0.87 7.58
CA PHE A 51 -7.21 2.14 7.07
C PHE A 51 -8.74 2.06 6.94
#